data_AF-A0A2N1HCX7-F1
#
_entry.id   AF-A0A2N1HCX7-F1
#
_cell.length_a   1.000
_cell.length_b   1.000
_cell.length_c   1.000
_cell.angle_alpha   90.00
_cell.angle_beta   90.00
_cell.angle_gamma   90.00
#
_symmetry.space_group_name_H-M   'P 1'
#
loop_
_entity.id
_entity.type
_entity.pdbx_description
1 polymer ?
#
loop_
_entity_poly.entity_id
_entity_poly.type
_entity_poly.pdbx_seq_one_letter_code
_entity_poly.pdbx_strand_id
1 'polypeptide(L)'
;MKHLLILIVAASLYLHFYPNEKVTEFYNEQKQALLDGFGEFSDTKVRLKADKIYLDLESELENFSEKEVERLKEITSSRDNVKAFYLSICKTDTRDIDFHITNEKKVCSTIDRYTSML
;
A
#
# COMPACT_ATOMS: atom_id res chain seq x y z
N MET A 1 2.92 26.04 -32.46
CA MET A 1 2.36 25.80 -31.11
C MET A 1 1.43 24.58 -30.99
N LYS A 2 0.88 24.03 -32.09
CA LYS A 2 0.04 22.81 -32.06
C LYS A 2 0.80 21.52 -31.72
N HIS A 3 2.06 21.40 -32.16
CA HIS A 3 2.89 20.20 -31.93
C HIS A 3 3.37 20.04 -30.48
N LEU A 4 3.54 21.16 -29.75
CA LEU A 4 3.91 21.12 -28.33
C LEU A 4 2.80 20.54 -27.46
N LEU A 5 1.54 20.91 -27.71
CA LEU A 5 0.40 20.36 -27.01
C LEU A 5 0.24 18.86 -27.25
N ILE A 6 0.45 18.41 -28.50
CA ILE A 6 0.37 16.99 -28.86
C ILE A 6 1.45 16.18 -28.14
N LEU A 7 2.68 16.72 -28.01
CA LEU A 7 3.76 16.06 -27.29
C LEU A 7 3.48 15.95 -25.79
N ILE A 8 2.93 16.99 -25.16
CA ILE A 8 2.57 16.97 -23.74
C ILE A 8 1.44 15.95 -23.49
N VAL A 9 0.44 15.90 -24.37
CA VAL A 9 -0.67 14.94 -24.29
C VAL A 9 -0.17 13.49 -24.50
N ALA A 10 0.74 13.27 -25.45
CA ALA A 10 1.33 11.95 -25.66
C ALA A 10 2.19 11.49 -24.48
N ALA A 11 3.00 12.38 -23.89
CA ALA A 11 3.84 12.07 -22.74
C ALA A 11 3.02 11.75 -21.48
N SER A 12 1.92 12.49 -21.25
CA SER A 12 1.01 12.23 -20.12
C SER A 12 0.25 10.92 -20.28
N LEU A 13 -0.23 10.59 -21.48
CA LEU A 13 -0.82 9.28 -21.76
C LEU A 13 0.22 8.16 -21.60
N TYR A 14 1.44 8.35 -22.10
CA TYR A 14 2.50 7.36 -21.96
C TYR A 14 2.85 7.08 -20.50
N LEU A 15 3.03 8.11 -19.67
CA LEU A 15 3.30 7.93 -18.24
C LEU A 15 2.13 7.32 -17.46
N HIS A 16 0.88 7.59 -17.89
CA HIS A 16 -0.30 7.03 -17.26
C HIS A 16 -0.52 5.55 -17.60
N PHE A 17 -0.23 5.14 -18.84
CA PHE A 17 -0.46 3.78 -19.31
C PHE A 17 0.78 2.88 -19.29
N TYR A 18 1.99 3.45 -19.21
CA TYR A 18 3.27 2.75 -19.08
C TYR A 18 3.98 3.22 -17.80
N PRO A 19 3.47 2.85 -16.61
CA PRO A 19 4.18 3.08 -15.38
C PRO A 19 5.54 2.38 -15.44
N ASN A 20 6.57 3.06 -14.92
CA ASN A 20 7.97 2.66 -14.92
C ASN A 20 8.12 1.13 -14.75
N GLU A 21 8.74 0.46 -15.74
CA GLU A 21 8.77 -1.02 -15.83
C GLU A 21 9.29 -1.67 -14.54
N LYS A 22 10.24 -1.03 -13.85
CA LYS A 22 10.77 -1.49 -12.57
C LYS A 22 9.74 -1.50 -11.44
N VAL A 23 8.86 -0.49 -11.40
CA VAL A 23 7.79 -0.40 -10.40
C VAL A 23 6.74 -1.47 -10.68
N THR A 24 6.44 -1.70 -11.96
CA THR A 24 5.47 -2.72 -12.40
C THR A 24 6.00 -4.14 -12.13
N GLU A 25 7.27 -4.41 -12.40
CA GLU A 25 7.92 -5.68 -12.12
C GLU A 25 8.02 -5.94 -10.61
N PHE A 26 8.50 -4.96 -9.83
CA PHE A 26 8.50 -5.00 -8.37
C PHE A 26 7.10 -5.22 -7.79
N TYR A 27 6.07 -4.60 -8.34
CA TYR A 27 4.69 -4.82 -7.92
C TYR A 27 4.23 -6.25 -8.22
N ASN A 28 4.47 -6.75 -9.43
CA ASN A 28 4.04 -8.09 -9.85
C ASN A 28 4.77 -9.21 -9.09
N GLU A 29 6.08 -9.11 -8.91
CA GLU A 29 6.86 -10.07 -8.13
C GLU A 29 6.39 -10.11 -6.67
N GLN A 30 6.13 -8.94 -6.09
CA GLN A 30 5.64 -8.85 -4.72
C GLN A 30 4.23 -9.36 -4.54
N LYS A 31 3.35 -9.13 -5.52
CA LYS A 31 2.01 -9.72 -5.56
C LYS A 31 2.11 -11.24 -5.55
N GLN A 32 2.99 -11.81 -6.37
CA GLN A 32 3.20 -13.25 -6.45
C GLN A 32 3.75 -13.83 -5.13
N ALA A 33 4.79 -13.22 -4.55
CA ALA A 33 5.37 -13.67 -3.29
C ALA A 33 4.39 -13.57 -2.10
N LEU A 34 3.54 -12.54 -2.09
CA LEU A 34 2.45 -12.41 -1.12
C LEU A 34 1.43 -13.53 -1.30
N LEU A 35 0.99 -13.78 -2.53
CA LEU A 35 0.05 -14.86 -2.86
C LEU A 35 0.55 -16.24 -2.41
N ASP A 36 1.83 -16.51 -2.61
CA ASP A 36 2.45 -17.78 -2.20
C ASP A 36 2.58 -17.90 -0.67
N GLY A 37 2.85 -16.80 0.03
CA GLY A 37 2.84 -16.74 1.51
C GLY A 37 1.45 -16.91 2.14
N PHE A 38 0.36 -16.61 1.42
CA PHE A 38 -1.00 -16.73 1.93
C PHE A 38 -1.52 -18.17 2.05
N GLY A 39 -0.89 -19.14 1.37
CA GLY A 39 -1.31 -20.55 1.36
C GLY A 39 -1.13 -21.27 2.71
N GLU A 40 -0.19 -20.83 3.55
CA GLU A 40 0.14 -21.51 4.81
C GLU A 40 -0.71 -21.06 6.02
N PHE A 41 -1.51 -19.99 5.92
CA PHE A 41 -2.25 -19.42 7.06
C PHE A 41 -3.77 -19.58 6.92
N SER A 42 -4.22 -20.83 6.89
CA SER A 42 -5.63 -21.20 7.06
C SER A 42 -5.91 -21.64 8.50
N ASP A 43 -5.91 -20.71 9.45
CA ASP A 43 -6.40 -21.05 10.80
C ASP A 43 -7.66 -20.25 11.15
N THR A 44 -8.70 -21.02 11.45
CA THR A 44 -10.10 -20.65 11.59
C THR A 44 -10.37 -19.81 12.84
N LYS A 45 -10.54 -18.51 12.65
CA LYS A 45 -11.38 -17.60 13.45
C LYS A 45 -11.41 -16.25 12.73
N VAL A 46 -12.51 -15.50 12.85
CA VAL A 46 -12.64 -14.14 12.32
C VAL A 46 -11.67 -13.21 13.08
N ARG A 47 -10.38 -13.33 12.79
CA ARG A 47 -9.27 -12.48 13.21
C ARG A 47 -8.85 -11.69 11.98
N LEU A 48 -8.49 -10.42 12.17
CA LEU A 48 -7.93 -9.62 11.10
C LEU A 48 -6.72 -10.36 10.51
N LYS A 49 -6.82 -10.76 9.24
CA LYS A 49 -5.62 -11.04 8.43
C LYS A 49 -5.02 -9.68 8.14
N ALA A 50 -3.87 -9.36 8.74
CA ALA A 50 -3.21 -8.06 8.59
C ALA A 50 -2.99 -7.69 7.11
N ASP A 51 -2.79 -8.72 6.28
CA ASP A 51 -2.70 -8.63 4.82
C ASP A 51 -3.95 -8.03 4.15
N LYS A 52 -5.14 -8.07 4.78
CA LYS A 52 -6.35 -7.42 4.24
C LYS A 52 -6.18 -5.91 4.09
N ILE A 53 -5.42 -5.27 4.98
CA ILE A 53 -5.12 -3.84 4.87
C ILE A 53 -4.25 -3.57 3.63
N TYR A 54 -3.27 -4.43 3.36
CA TYR A 54 -2.43 -4.32 2.17
C TYR A 54 -3.25 -4.54 0.89
N LEU A 55 -4.07 -5.60 0.86
CA LEU A 55 -4.92 -5.93 -0.30
C LEU A 55 -5.95 -4.83 -0.59
N ASP A 56 -6.55 -4.23 0.44
CA ASP A 56 -7.48 -3.11 0.27
C ASP A 56 -6.82 -1.85 -0.31
N LEU A 57 -5.51 -1.68 -0.08
CA LEU A 57 -4.73 -0.58 -0.60
C LEU A 57 -4.07 -0.90 -1.94
N GLU A 58 -4.17 -2.14 -2.43
CA GLU A 58 -3.45 -2.63 -3.61
C GLU A 58 -3.70 -1.76 -4.85
N SER A 59 -4.94 -1.34 -5.08
CA SER A 59 -5.30 -0.45 -6.20
C SER A 59 -4.81 0.99 -6.03
N GLU A 60 -4.40 1.38 -4.83
CA GLU A 60 -3.91 2.72 -4.53
C GLU A 60 -2.38 2.78 -4.44
N LEU A 61 -1.68 1.64 -4.48
CA LEU A 61 -0.22 1.54 -4.36
C LEU A 61 0.54 2.29 -5.46
N GLU A 62 -0.09 2.59 -6.60
CA GLU A 62 0.48 3.47 -7.62
C GLU A 62 0.83 4.88 -7.09
N ASN A 63 0.19 5.31 -6.00
CA ASN A 63 0.44 6.58 -5.34
C ASN A 63 1.49 6.48 -4.21
N PHE A 64 2.03 5.29 -3.98
CA PHE A 64 3.04 5.01 -2.96
C PHE A 64 4.40 4.87 -3.65
N SER A 65 5.42 5.47 -3.05
CA SER A 65 6.81 5.17 -3.43
C SER A 65 7.20 3.75 -3.02
N GLU A 66 8.25 3.21 -3.63
CA GLU A 66 8.77 1.86 -3.29
C GLU A 66 9.03 1.71 -1.79
N LYS A 67 9.58 2.75 -1.15
CA LYS A 67 9.85 2.82 0.29
C LYS A 67 8.57 2.75 1.12
N GLU A 68 7.52 3.45 0.69
CA GLU A 68 6.22 3.43 1.38
C GLU A 68 5.50 2.09 1.22
N VAL A 69 5.66 1.42 0.07
CA VAL A 69 5.15 0.06 -0.13
C VAL A 69 5.86 -0.93 0.79
N GLU A 70 7.19 -0.83 0.93
CA GLU A 70 7.98 -1.65 1.85
C GLU A 70 7.56 -1.42 3.31
N ARG A 71 7.40 -0.16 3.72
CA ARG A 71 6.88 0.21 5.05
C ARG A 71 5.49 -0.36 5.29
N LEU A 72 4.59 -0.27 4.30
CA LEU A 72 3.25 -0.84 4.41
C LEU A 72 3.29 -2.36 4.60
N LYS A 73 4.20 -3.06 3.91
CA LYS A 73 4.39 -4.51 4.07
C LYS A 73 4.91 -4.87 5.46
N GLU A 74 5.85 -4.11 5.99
CA GLU A 74 6.34 -4.30 7.35
C GLU A 74 5.20 -4.19 8.37
N ILE A 75 4.38 -3.14 8.25
CA ILE A 75 3.23 -2.91 9.15
C ILE A 75 2.19 -4.01 9.00
N THR A 76 1.90 -4.45 7.77
CA THR A 76 0.87 -5.45 7.47
C THR A 76 1.35 -6.90 7.58
N SER A 77 2.62 -7.13 7.89
CA SER A 77 3.19 -8.48 8.09
C SER A 77 2.61 -9.23 9.28
N SER A 78 2.05 -8.53 10.27
CA SER A 78 1.38 -9.15 11.40
C SER A 78 0.34 -8.22 12.01
N ARG A 79 -0.65 -8.81 12.68
CA ARG A 79 -1.68 -8.04 13.40
C ARG A 79 -1.08 -7.18 14.51
N ASP A 80 -0.04 -7.66 15.19
CA ASP A 80 0.59 -6.92 16.28
C ASP A 80 1.33 -5.69 15.75
N ASN A 81 1.93 -5.77 14.56
CA ASN A 81 2.54 -4.63 13.88
C ASN A 81 1.49 -3.60 13.46
N VAL A 82 0.37 -4.04 12.87
CA VAL A 82 -0.75 -3.15 12.55
C VAL A 82 -1.25 -2.44 13.80
N LYS A 83 -1.45 -3.18 14.90
CA LYS A 83 -1.91 -2.62 16.17
C LYS A 83 -0.91 -1.62 16.76
N ALA A 84 0.37 -1.95 16.74
CA ALA A 84 1.43 -1.07 17.21
C ALA A 84 1.43 0.25 16.42
N PHE A 85 1.48 0.15 15.08
CA PHE A 85 1.43 1.30 14.18
C PHE A 85 0.17 2.14 14.39
N TYR A 86 -0.99 1.48 14.53
CA TYR A 86 -2.26 2.17 14.75
C TYR A 86 -2.26 3.00 16.04
N LEU A 87 -1.76 2.43 17.14
CA LEU A 87 -1.73 3.10 18.43
C LEU A 87 -0.65 4.19 18.51
N SER A 88 0.49 4.02 17.84
CA SER A 88 1.60 4.97 17.89
C SER A 88 1.48 6.10 16.87
N ILE A 89 0.95 5.82 15.67
CA ILE A 89 0.86 6.78 14.56
C ILE A 89 -0.59 7.21 14.38
N CYS A 90 -1.49 6.30 14.00
CA CYS A 90 -2.86 6.68 13.61
C CYS A 90 -3.73 7.28 14.72
N LYS A 91 -3.43 7.00 15.99
CA LYS A 91 -4.13 7.55 17.16
C LYS A 91 -3.41 8.69 17.86
N THR A 92 -2.29 9.14 17.32
CA THR A 92 -1.54 10.26 17.89
C THR A 92 -1.31 11.34 16.83
N ASP A 93 -0.70 12.46 17.24
CA ASP A 93 -0.23 13.48 16.31
C ASP A 93 1.17 13.17 15.75
N THR A 94 1.68 11.95 16.01
CA THR A 94 3.00 11.50 15.55
C THR A 94 2.93 11.07 14.10
N ARG A 95 3.90 11.51 13.30
CA ARG A 95 4.02 11.17 11.89
C ARG A 95 4.97 10.00 11.70
N ASP A 96 4.64 9.09 10.79
CA ASP A 96 5.58 8.10 10.29
C ASP A 96 6.60 8.76 9.36
N ILE A 97 7.87 8.42 9.52
CA ILE A 97 8.97 9.07 8.77
C ILE A 97 9.05 8.62 7.31
N ASP A 98 8.45 7.48 6.97
CA ASP A 98 8.52 6.88 5.65
C ASP A 98 7.29 7.24 4.82
N PHE A 99 6.12 7.37 5.44
CA PHE A 99 4.91 7.77 4.71
C PHE A 99 4.85 9.27 4.38
N HIS A 100 4.52 9.54 3.12
CA HIS A 100 3.93 10.81 2.75
C HIS A 100 2.59 10.98 3.48
N ILE A 101 2.29 12.20 3.93
CA ILE A 101 1.14 12.47 4.80
C ILE A 101 -0.20 12.04 4.20
N THR A 102 -0.33 12.08 2.87
CA THR A 102 -1.52 11.62 2.17
C THR A 102 -1.68 10.11 2.23
N ASN A 103 -0.57 9.37 2.12
CA ASN A 103 -0.54 7.92 2.13
C ASN A 103 -0.71 7.40 3.56
N GLU A 104 -0.09 8.03 4.56
CA GLU A 104 -0.31 7.73 5.97
C GLU A 104 -1.81 7.82 6.33
N LYS A 105 -2.49 8.88 5.90
CA LYS A 105 -3.93 9.05 6.11
C LYS A 105 -4.76 7.93 5.47
N LYS A 106 -4.39 7.47 4.27
CA LYS A 106 -5.05 6.35 3.60
C LYS A 106 -4.85 5.04 4.35
N VAL A 107 -3.62 4.80 4.83
CA VAL A 107 -3.28 3.63 5.64
C VAL A 107 -4.09 3.66 6.94
N CYS A 108 -4.07 4.76 7.69
CA CYS A 108 -4.82 4.89 8.94
C CYS A 108 -6.33 4.76 8.74
N SER A 109 -6.90 5.38 7.69
CA SER A 109 -8.32 5.24 7.32
C SER A 109 -8.68 3.78 7.00
N THR A 110 -7.79 3.05 6.33
CA THR A 110 -7.99 1.64 6.03
C THR A 110 -7.93 0.78 7.29
N ILE A 111 -6.94 1.00 8.15
CA ILE A 111 -6.82 0.31 9.43
C ILE A 111 -8.05 0.58 10.32
N ASP A 112 -8.58 1.81 10.32
CA ASP A 112 -9.78 2.20 11.07
C ASP A 112 -10.98 1.30 10.75
N ARG A 113 -11.16 0.88 9.49
CA ARG A 113 -12.24 -0.04 9.08
C ARG A 113 -12.14 -1.42 9.72
N TYR A 114 -10.94 -1.81 10.14
CA TYR A 114 -10.63 -3.12 10.70
C TYR A 114 -10.38 -3.10 12.21
N THR A 115 -10.56 -1.96 12.87
CA THR A 115 -10.31 -1.78 14.32
C THR A 115 -11.07 -2.73 15.23
N SER A 116 -12.28 -3.14 14.85
CA SER A 116 -13.06 -4.14 15.59
C SER A 116 -12.42 -5.54 15.61
N MET A 117 -11.44 -5.80 14.73
CA MET A 117 -10.74 -7.07 14.56
C MET A 117 -9.25 -6.99 14.94
N LEU A 118 -8.78 -5.81 15.35
CA LEU A 118 -7.41 -5.51 15.77
C LEU A 118 -7.05 -5.98 17.18
#